data_AF-A0A7W0CV89-F1
#
_entry.id   AF-A0A7W0CV89-F1
#
_cell.length_a   1.000
_cell.length_b   1.000
_cell.length_c   1.000
_cell.angle_alpha   90.00
_cell.angle_beta   90.00
_cell.angle_gamma   90.00
#
_symmetry.space_group_name_H-M   'P 1'
#
loop_
_entity.id
_entity.type
_entity.pdbx_description
1 polymer ?
#
loop_
_entity_poly.entity_id
_entity_poly.type
_entity_poly.pdbx_seq_one_letter_code
_entity_poly.pdbx_strand_id
1 'polypeptide(L)'
;MNSQLADLAGLVWPTSGAVVVTAGPVPPGYRAAERYAVVPGRSGPTFLVPLAPRAAAGSLTRYGALRPTSVRLARTVLGAGFRIGLAQSLLRDRLTVCIAEGADPAEHLVVSHLSQVLGRPLHAAIGVRAPDPNYKPTLQLFASDGSPVAYAKLGWNRATRRMGVREAQALQAMREVSRVRVPRLLHEGEWRGLRLTVTAPLPPAVRAHRDHGTPPPVAFDRDLRSVSALSATPYWAGVRREIAGMDDEPAFAAVLADLAGRLENADPVLEFGRWHGDWVPWNIAWNGPELHVWDWEHSALGVPYGFDRLHWHFQVALVLHRRPLREACQAVFRAAPEPALAWLYLLEMALRTYRLKREGTGWNPAIHPGLAEVLSEGGVGVGA
;
A
#
# COMPACT_ATOMS: atom_id res chain seq x y z
N MET A 1 -15.60 9.82 -19.75
CA MET A 1 -14.41 9.55 -18.93
C MET A 1 -14.62 8.19 -18.28
N ASN A 2 -13.64 7.28 -18.27
CA ASN A 2 -13.77 5.99 -17.58
C ASN A 2 -14.03 6.24 -16.08
N SER A 3 -14.84 5.39 -15.43
CA SER A 3 -15.27 5.57 -14.03
C SER A 3 -14.09 5.67 -13.06
N GLN A 4 -13.05 4.84 -13.22
CA GLN A 4 -11.87 4.85 -12.34
C GLN A 4 -11.11 6.19 -12.39
N LEU A 5 -11.03 6.78 -13.59
CA LEU A 5 -10.41 8.09 -13.75
C LEU A 5 -11.28 9.20 -13.20
N ALA A 6 -12.61 9.08 -13.31
CA ALA A 6 -13.56 10.01 -12.71
C ALA A 6 -13.51 9.95 -11.18
N ASP A 7 -13.46 8.76 -10.58
CA ASP A 7 -13.36 8.56 -9.14
C ASP A 7 -12.06 9.14 -8.59
N LEU A 8 -10.93 8.85 -9.27
CA LEU A 8 -9.64 9.46 -8.93
C LEU A 8 -9.71 10.98 -9.04
N ALA A 9 -10.24 11.52 -10.14
CA ALA A 9 -10.31 12.95 -10.35
C ALA A 9 -11.20 13.65 -9.31
N GLY A 10 -12.35 13.07 -8.98
CA GLY A 10 -13.24 13.60 -7.92
C GLY A 10 -12.60 13.57 -6.54
N LEU A 11 -11.67 12.63 -6.30
CA LEU A 11 -10.96 12.51 -5.04
C LEU A 11 -9.76 13.47 -4.92
N VAL A 12 -8.94 13.57 -5.97
CA VAL A 12 -7.69 14.36 -5.96
C VAL A 12 -7.96 15.83 -6.31
N TRP A 13 -8.92 16.08 -7.20
CA TRP A 13 -9.31 17.40 -7.69
C TRP A 13 -10.84 17.56 -7.64
N PRO A 14 -11.44 17.57 -6.43
CA PRO A 14 -12.89 17.69 -6.29
C PRO A 14 -13.39 18.95 -7.00
N THR A 15 -14.23 18.74 -8.02
CA THR A 15 -14.78 19.83 -8.84
C THR A 15 -15.55 20.81 -7.96
N SER A 16 -15.26 22.09 -8.12
CA SER A 16 -15.87 23.19 -7.36
C SER A 16 -15.88 24.46 -8.21
N GLY A 17 -16.41 25.57 -7.69
CA GLY A 17 -16.30 26.87 -8.38
C GLY A 17 -14.85 27.31 -8.62
N ALA A 18 -13.88 26.76 -7.89
CA ALA A 18 -12.47 27.07 -8.04
C ALA A 18 -11.69 26.06 -8.92
N VAL A 19 -12.16 24.82 -9.07
CA VAL A 19 -11.42 23.73 -9.74
C VAL A 19 -12.29 23.01 -10.74
N VAL A 20 -11.80 22.90 -11.97
CA VAL A 20 -12.47 22.14 -13.05
C VAL A 20 -11.47 21.18 -13.68
N VAL A 21 -11.87 19.92 -13.82
CA VAL A 21 -11.08 18.91 -14.55
C VAL A 21 -11.70 18.71 -15.93
N THR A 22 -10.92 18.91 -16.98
CA THR A 22 -11.40 18.81 -18.37
C THR A 22 -10.49 17.97 -19.26
N ALA A 23 -11.16 17.32 -20.21
CA ALA A 23 -10.58 16.58 -21.31
C ALA A 23 -10.41 17.43 -22.58
N GLY A 24 -11.00 18.63 -22.61
CA GLY A 24 -11.06 19.55 -23.74
C GLY A 24 -10.33 20.87 -23.47
N PRO A 25 -10.74 21.99 -24.10
CA PRO A 25 -10.11 23.28 -23.88
C PRO A 25 -10.33 23.80 -22.45
N VAL A 26 -9.47 24.72 -22.03
CA VAL A 26 -9.61 25.41 -20.73
C VAL A 26 -10.86 26.29 -20.79
N PRO A 27 -11.79 26.18 -19.83
CA PRO A 27 -12.99 27.02 -19.80
C PRO A 27 -12.66 28.51 -19.57
N PRO A 28 -13.50 29.45 -20.06
CA PRO A 28 -13.34 30.88 -19.76
C PRO A 28 -13.34 31.16 -18.25
N GLY A 29 -12.49 32.08 -17.79
CA GLY A 29 -12.33 32.42 -16.37
C GLY A 29 -11.49 31.43 -15.57
N TYR A 30 -10.87 30.44 -16.24
CA TYR A 30 -9.95 29.48 -15.63
C TYR A 30 -8.61 29.48 -16.35
N ARG A 31 -7.56 29.09 -15.63
CA ARG A 31 -6.22 28.81 -16.17
C ARG A 31 -5.84 27.35 -15.95
N ALA A 32 -5.07 26.77 -16.86
CA ALA A 32 -4.52 25.42 -16.66
C ALA A 32 -3.47 25.44 -15.54
N ALA A 33 -3.67 24.62 -14.52
CA ALA A 33 -2.74 24.47 -13.40
C ALA A 33 -1.90 23.19 -13.52
N GLU A 34 -2.54 22.08 -13.87
CA GLU A 34 -1.85 20.79 -14.04
C GLU A 34 -2.30 20.13 -15.34
N ARG A 35 -1.39 19.37 -15.97
CA ARG A 35 -1.67 18.65 -17.21
C ARG A 35 -1.08 17.26 -17.17
N TYR A 36 -1.89 16.29 -17.56
CA TYR A 36 -1.54 14.88 -17.54
C TYR A 36 -1.78 14.22 -18.89
N ALA A 37 -0.88 13.34 -19.28
CA ALA A 37 -1.16 12.30 -20.24
C ALA A 37 -1.84 11.13 -19.52
N VAL A 38 -2.88 10.59 -20.13
CA VAL A 38 -3.59 9.42 -19.63
C VAL A 38 -3.03 8.17 -20.33
N VAL A 39 -2.44 7.25 -19.57
CA VAL A 39 -1.73 6.08 -20.12
C VAL A 39 -2.42 4.77 -19.71
N PRO A 40 -2.64 3.82 -20.64
CA PRO A 40 -2.40 3.90 -22.08
C PRO A 40 -3.40 4.78 -22.85
N GLY A 41 -4.52 5.15 -22.23
CA GLY A 41 -5.55 6.00 -22.81
C GLY A 41 -6.76 6.09 -21.88
N ARG A 42 -7.81 6.80 -22.29
CA ARG A 42 -9.00 7.05 -21.44
C ARG A 42 -9.91 5.86 -21.23
N SER A 43 -9.89 4.85 -22.11
CA SER A 43 -10.78 3.68 -22.01
C SER A 43 -10.36 2.69 -20.92
N GLY A 44 -9.07 2.64 -20.59
CA GLY A 44 -8.53 1.77 -19.54
C GLY A 44 -7.29 2.39 -18.90
N PRO A 45 -7.43 3.54 -18.22
CA PRO A 45 -6.31 4.28 -17.68
C PRO A 45 -5.69 3.54 -16.50
N THR A 46 -4.35 3.44 -16.50
CA THR A 46 -3.58 2.83 -15.41
C THR A 46 -2.66 3.83 -14.73
N PHE A 47 -2.33 4.94 -15.41
CA PHE A 47 -1.36 5.91 -14.92
C PHE A 47 -1.60 7.29 -15.54
N LEU A 48 -1.49 8.33 -14.71
CA LEU A 48 -1.42 9.73 -15.13
C LEU A 48 0.04 10.18 -15.08
N VAL A 49 0.57 10.61 -16.23
CA VAL A 49 1.95 11.09 -16.37
C VAL A 49 1.91 12.61 -16.53
N PRO A 50 2.68 13.39 -15.76
CA PRO A 50 2.67 14.85 -15.89
C PRO A 50 3.18 15.26 -17.28
N LEU A 51 2.57 16.25 -17.92
CA LEU A 51 3.07 16.83 -19.18
C LEU A 51 4.23 17.82 -18.91
N ALA A 52 5.28 17.32 -18.26
CA ALA A 52 6.54 18.00 -18.01
C ALA A 52 7.67 17.02 -18.40
N PRO A 53 8.42 17.25 -19.51
CA PRO A 53 9.23 16.21 -20.17
C PRO A 53 10.16 15.40 -19.26
N ARG A 54 10.88 16.09 -18.35
CA ARG A 54 11.83 15.45 -17.44
C ARG A 54 11.13 14.72 -16.28
N ALA A 55 10.10 15.32 -15.69
CA ALA A 55 9.29 14.67 -14.65
C ALA A 55 8.53 13.46 -15.20
N ALA A 56 7.99 13.56 -16.42
CA ALA A 56 7.37 12.46 -17.15
C ALA A 56 8.35 11.28 -17.30
N ALA A 57 9.55 11.55 -17.84
CA ALA A 57 10.59 10.54 -17.98
C ALA A 57 10.99 9.93 -16.63
N GLY A 58 11.13 10.76 -15.59
CA GLY A 58 11.39 10.32 -14.22
C GLY A 58 10.32 9.35 -13.71
N SER A 59 9.04 9.70 -13.80
CA SER A 59 7.92 8.86 -13.36
C SER A 59 7.84 7.48 -14.05
N LEU A 60 8.36 7.40 -15.28
CA LEU A 60 8.38 6.17 -16.06
C LEU A 60 9.59 5.30 -15.71
N THR A 61 10.75 5.91 -15.52
CA THR A 61 12.04 5.19 -15.46
C THR A 61 12.54 4.93 -14.04
N ARG A 62 12.14 5.74 -13.05
CA ARG A 62 12.60 5.56 -11.66
C ARG A 62 12.16 4.21 -11.10
N TYR A 63 13.07 3.60 -10.34
CA TYR A 63 12.91 2.28 -9.74
C TYR A 63 12.60 1.16 -10.74
N GLY A 64 13.08 1.31 -11.99
CA GLY A 64 12.95 0.26 -13.01
C GLY A 64 13.56 -1.08 -12.59
N ALA A 65 14.56 -1.06 -11.70
CA ALA A 65 15.17 -2.28 -11.12
C ALA A 65 14.26 -3.02 -10.12
N LEU A 66 13.15 -2.43 -9.70
CA LEU A 66 12.10 -3.10 -8.92
C LEU A 66 11.09 -3.83 -9.80
N ARG A 67 11.17 -3.65 -11.13
CA ARG A 67 10.19 -4.17 -12.08
C ARG A 67 10.75 -5.35 -12.90
N PRO A 68 9.88 -6.22 -13.43
CA PRO A 68 10.27 -7.18 -14.45
C PRO A 68 11.00 -6.52 -15.62
N THR A 69 11.97 -7.22 -16.22
CA THR A 69 12.82 -6.66 -17.27
C THR A 69 12.02 -6.15 -18.48
N SER A 70 10.96 -6.85 -18.88
CA SER A 70 10.07 -6.43 -19.98
C SER A 70 9.38 -5.08 -19.69
N VAL A 71 8.82 -4.95 -18.48
CA VAL A 71 8.17 -3.70 -18.02
C VAL A 71 9.18 -2.56 -17.91
N ARG A 72 10.39 -2.85 -17.42
CA ARG A 72 11.49 -1.88 -17.33
C ARG A 72 11.85 -1.35 -18.73
N LEU A 73 12.01 -2.23 -19.72
CA LEU A 73 12.37 -1.83 -21.08
C LEU A 73 11.28 -0.98 -21.71
N ALA A 74 10.02 -1.42 -21.66
CA ALA A 74 8.89 -0.67 -22.20
C ALA A 74 8.79 0.74 -21.61
N ARG A 75 8.92 0.88 -20.28
CA ARG A 75 8.90 2.19 -19.62
C ARG A 75 10.13 3.04 -19.90
N THR A 76 11.28 2.42 -20.17
CA THR A 76 12.51 3.14 -20.57
C THR A 76 12.33 3.77 -21.95
N VAL A 77 11.78 3.01 -22.92
CA VAL A 77 11.46 3.52 -24.26
C VAL A 77 10.44 4.66 -24.19
N LEU A 78 9.35 4.46 -23.44
CA LEU A 78 8.35 5.53 -23.23
C LEU A 78 8.98 6.76 -22.57
N GLY A 79 9.79 6.57 -21.52
CA GLY A 79 10.47 7.65 -20.82
C GLY A 79 11.42 8.44 -21.72
N ALA A 80 12.17 7.76 -22.59
CA ALA A 80 13.00 8.41 -23.61
C ALA A 80 12.12 9.25 -24.56
N GLY A 81 11.02 8.69 -25.07
CA GLY A 81 10.06 9.38 -25.93
C GLY A 81 9.46 10.64 -25.30
N PHE A 82 9.16 10.63 -24.01
CA PHE A 82 8.69 11.82 -23.27
C PHE A 82 9.79 12.88 -23.13
N ARG A 83 11.04 12.46 -22.88
CA ARG A 83 12.18 13.38 -22.72
C ARG A 83 12.50 14.14 -24.00
N ILE A 84 12.39 13.49 -25.16
CA ILE A 84 12.67 14.07 -26.47
C ILE A 84 11.43 14.67 -27.16
N GLY A 85 10.26 14.67 -26.49
CA GLY A 85 9.02 15.25 -26.99
C GLY A 85 8.26 14.40 -28.02
N LEU A 86 8.86 13.32 -28.55
CA LEU A 86 8.25 12.46 -29.57
C LEU A 86 7.03 11.65 -29.05
N ALA A 87 6.96 11.37 -27.75
CA ALA A 87 5.79 10.70 -27.18
C ALA A 87 4.58 11.65 -27.01
N GLN A 88 4.78 12.99 -27.01
CA GLN A 88 3.71 13.93 -26.69
C GLN A 88 2.62 14.02 -27.78
N SER A 89 2.98 13.74 -29.05
CA SER A 89 2.08 13.68 -30.19
C SER A 89 1.26 12.38 -30.23
N LEU A 90 1.74 11.31 -29.60
CA LEU A 90 1.03 10.02 -29.49
C LEU A 90 -0.01 10.00 -28.36
N LEU A 91 0.07 10.94 -27.42
CA LEU A 91 -0.82 11.05 -26.26
C LEU A 91 -2.03 11.92 -26.61
N ARG A 92 -2.93 11.35 -27.42
CA ARG A 92 -4.22 11.97 -27.78
C ARG A 92 -5.08 12.25 -26.55
N ASP A 93 -4.96 11.39 -25.54
CA ASP A 93 -5.74 11.47 -24.31
C ASP A 93 -5.02 12.26 -23.23
N ARG A 94 -5.57 13.45 -22.94
CA ARG A 94 -5.04 14.38 -21.93
C ARG A 94 -6.06 14.70 -20.86
N LEU A 95 -5.60 15.00 -19.66
CA LEU A 95 -6.42 15.54 -18.59
C LEU A 95 -5.81 16.87 -18.16
N THR A 96 -6.61 17.93 -18.18
CA THR A 96 -6.20 19.25 -17.71
C THR A 96 -6.96 19.57 -16.44
N VAL A 97 -6.22 19.91 -15.39
CA VAL A 97 -6.79 20.44 -14.15
C VAL A 97 -6.68 21.96 -14.25
N CYS A 98 -7.83 22.62 -14.21
CA CYS A 98 -7.98 24.05 -14.34
C CYS A 98 -8.33 24.64 -12.98
N ILE A 99 -7.83 25.84 -12.73
CA ILE A 99 -8.16 26.64 -11.55
C ILE A 99 -8.72 27.99 -11.96
N ALA A 100 -9.71 28.49 -11.22
CA ALA A 100 -10.30 29.81 -11.47
C ALA A 100 -9.23 30.91 -11.43
N GLU A 101 -9.38 31.92 -12.29
CA GLU A 101 -8.56 33.12 -12.24
C GLU A 101 -8.69 33.81 -10.88
N GLY A 102 -7.57 34.27 -10.31
CA GLY A 102 -7.54 34.88 -8.96
C GLY A 102 -7.52 33.90 -7.77
N ALA A 103 -7.88 32.63 -7.94
CA ALA A 103 -7.79 31.64 -6.86
C ALA A 103 -6.33 31.19 -6.63
N ASP A 104 -5.97 30.93 -5.36
CA ASP A 104 -4.65 30.38 -4.98
C ASP A 104 -4.61 28.86 -5.25
N PRO A 105 -3.73 28.38 -6.14
CA PRO A 105 -3.54 26.94 -6.37
C PRO A 105 -3.31 26.11 -5.11
N ALA A 106 -2.60 26.62 -4.10
CA ALA A 106 -2.27 25.83 -2.93
C ALA A 106 -3.46 25.57 -1.99
N GLU A 107 -4.49 26.41 -2.04
CA GLU A 107 -5.72 26.21 -1.28
C GLU A 107 -6.65 25.16 -1.92
N HIS A 108 -6.43 24.84 -3.19
CA HIS A 108 -7.36 24.07 -4.01
C HIS A 108 -6.77 22.82 -4.66
N LEU A 109 -5.47 22.77 -4.90
CA LEU A 109 -4.78 21.69 -5.61
C LEU A 109 -3.70 21.05 -4.72
N VAL A 110 -3.80 19.73 -4.51
CA VAL A 110 -2.92 19.01 -3.59
C VAL A 110 -1.44 19.09 -3.99
N VAL A 111 -1.13 19.11 -5.29
CA VAL A 111 0.26 19.21 -5.78
C VAL A 111 0.82 20.60 -5.49
N SER A 112 -0.01 21.64 -5.60
CA SER A 112 0.39 23.02 -5.28
C SER A 112 0.58 23.21 -3.78
N HIS A 113 -0.33 22.67 -2.96
CA HIS A 113 -0.18 22.62 -1.50
C HIS A 113 1.14 21.93 -1.10
N LEU A 114 1.38 20.73 -1.63
CA LEU A 114 2.61 19.96 -1.34
C LEU A 114 3.87 20.66 -1.87
N SER A 115 3.76 21.45 -2.95
CA SER A 115 4.88 22.27 -3.44
C SER A 115 5.27 23.36 -2.43
N GLN A 116 4.29 24.01 -1.78
CA GLN A 116 4.55 24.95 -0.70
C GLN A 116 5.14 24.25 0.53
N VAL A 117 4.52 23.14 0.97
CA VAL A 117 4.97 22.35 2.14
C VAL A 117 6.41 21.87 1.97
N LEU A 118 6.80 21.43 0.77
CA LEU A 118 8.15 20.95 0.47
C LEU A 118 9.09 22.04 -0.06
N GLY A 119 8.64 23.30 -0.11
CA GLY A 119 9.44 24.47 -0.48
C GLY A 119 9.97 24.45 -1.92
N ARG A 120 9.32 23.75 -2.84
CA ARG A 120 9.75 23.68 -4.25
C ARG A 120 8.61 23.29 -5.21
N PRO A 121 8.64 23.71 -6.47
CA PRO A 121 7.67 23.26 -7.48
C PRO A 121 7.72 21.75 -7.72
N LEU A 122 6.55 21.13 -7.81
CA LEU A 122 6.40 19.68 -8.00
C LEU A 122 5.51 19.33 -9.20
N HIS A 123 5.78 18.17 -9.76
CA HIS A 123 4.93 17.50 -10.73
C HIS A 123 4.56 16.12 -10.19
N ALA A 124 3.27 15.79 -10.18
CA ALA A 124 2.81 14.48 -9.73
C ALA A 124 2.68 13.49 -10.89
N ALA A 125 2.97 12.22 -10.65
CA ALA A 125 2.47 11.11 -11.45
C ALA A 125 1.60 10.21 -10.55
N ILE A 126 0.48 9.73 -11.06
CA ILE A 126 -0.58 9.14 -10.22
C ILE A 126 -1.01 7.80 -10.81
N GLY A 127 -1.05 6.77 -9.97
CA GLY A 127 -1.64 5.47 -10.33
C GLY A 127 -3.15 5.59 -10.46
N VAL A 128 -3.71 5.02 -11.53
CA VAL A 128 -5.17 4.89 -11.68
C VAL A 128 -5.50 3.42 -11.43
N ARG A 129 -6.30 3.18 -10.40
CA ARG A 129 -6.87 1.86 -10.08
C ARG A 129 -8.31 2.04 -9.64
N ALA A 130 -9.09 0.97 -9.74
CA ALA A 130 -10.45 0.95 -9.20
C ALA A 130 -10.41 1.34 -7.72
N PRO A 131 -11.35 2.18 -7.25
CA PRO A 131 -11.47 2.46 -5.84
C PRO A 131 -11.86 1.19 -5.08
N ASP A 132 -11.05 0.85 -4.09
CA ASP A 132 -11.37 -0.07 -3.00
C ASP A 132 -11.26 0.72 -1.68
N PRO A 133 -11.94 0.35 -0.59
CA PRO A 133 -11.85 1.14 0.64
C PRO A 133 -10.47 1.28 1.29
N ASN A 134 -9.47 0.45 0.96
CA ASN A 134 -8.07 0.68 1.34
C ASN A 134 -7.30 1.52 0.30
N TYR A 135 -7.93 1.79 -0.85
CA TYR A 135 -7.33 2.56 -1.91
C TYR A 135 -6.92 3.93 -1.41
N LYS A 136 -5.62 4.18 -1.38
CA LYS A 136 -5.07 5.53 -1.28
C LYS A 136 -4.51 5.91 -2.63
N PRO A 137 -4.96 7.03 -3.23
CA PRO A 137 -4.20 7.67 -4.28
C PRO A 137 -2.79 7.92 -3.77
N THR A 138 -1.80 7.50 -4.55
CA THR A 138 -0.40 7.73 -4.27
C THR A 138 0.17 8.60 -5.37
N LEU A 139 0.65 9.78 -4.99
CA LEU A 139 1.28 10.75 -5.88
C LEU A 139 2.79 10.55 -5.80
N GLN A 140 3.40 10.22 -6.94
CA GLN A 140 4.84 10.26 -7.09
C GLN A 140 5.23 11.69 -7.47
N LEU A 141 5.94 12.38 -6.58
CA LEU A 141 6.26 13.79 -6.74
C LEU A 141 7.67 13.96 -7.29
N PHE A 142 7.81 14.75 -8.35
CA PHE A 142 9.05 15.01 -9.05
C PHE A 142 9.34 16.49 -9.13
N ALA A 143 10.61 16.86 -9.06
CA ALA A 143 11.04 18.20 -9.44
C ALA A 143 11.05 18.36 -10.97
N SER A 144 11.17 19.60 -11.45
CA SER A 144 11.18 19.91 -12.89
C SER A 144 12.37 19.30 -13.65
N ASP A 145 13.43 18.87 -12.95
CA ASP A 145 14.57 18.15 -13.53
C ASP A 145 14.33 16.63 -13.68
N GLY A 146 13.20 16.11 -13.16
CA GLY A 146 12.86 14.68 -13.17
C GLY A 146 13.43 13.87 -12.00
N SER A 147 14.05 14.52 -11.02
CA SER A 147 14.42 13.88 -9.76
C SER A 147 13.17 13.58 -8.91
N PRO A 148 13.07 12.37 -8.30
CA PRO A 148 11.99 12.08 -7.37
C PRO A 148 12.22 12.89 -6.08
N VAL A 149 11.16 13.52 -5.58
CA VAL A 149 11.20 14.38 -4.38
C VAL A 149 10.49 13.73 -3.22
N ALA A 150 9.33 13.12 -3.46
CA ALA A 150 8.50 12.52 -2.42
C ALA A 150 7.47 11.54 -2.97
N TYR A 151 6.90 10.74 -2.08
CA TYR A 151 5.67 9.98 -2.30
C TYR A 151 4.61 10.48 -1.33
N ALA A 152 3.46 10.91 -1.83
CA ALA A 152 2.35 11.36 -1.00
C ALA A 152 1.17 10.39 -1.12
N LYS A 153 0.74 9.82 0.00
CA LYS A 153 -0.45 8.97 0.11
C LYS A 153 -1.62 9.78 0.68
N LEU A 154 -2.79 9.67 0.05
CA LEU A 154 -3.98 10.45 0.37
C LEU A 154 -5.02 9.55 1.04
N GLY A 155 -5.18 9.70 2.35
CA GLY A 155 -6.25 9.07 3.12
C GLY A 155 -7.53 9.88 3.06
N TRP A 156 -8.56 9.35 2.41
CA TRP A 156 -9.79 10.09 2.09
C TRP A 156 -11.04 9.59 2.82
N ASN A 157 -10.97 8.40 3.41
CA ASN A 157 -12.03 7.81 4.21
C ASN A 157 -11.49 7.42 5.59
N ARG A 158 -12.37 6.98 6.50
CA ARG A 158 -11.96 6.63 7.87
C ARG A 158 -10.88 5.52 7.91
N ALA A 159 -10.96 4.53 7.02
CA ALA A 159 -10.00 3.43 6.93
C ALA A 159 -8.61 3.92 6.52
N THR A 160 -8.53 4.57 5.36
CA THR A 160 -7.30 5.07 4.75
C THR A 160 -6.64 6.18 5.56
N ARG A 161 -7.42 7.03 6.27
CA ARG A 161 -6.88 7.99 7.25
C ARG A 161 -6.18 7.28 8.41
N ARG A 162 -6.79 6.22 8.97
CA ARG A 162 -6.17 5.41 10.04
C ARG A 162 -4.90 4.72 9.56
N MET A 163 -4.88 4.22 8.32
CA MET A 163 -3.68 3.65 7.69
C MET A 163 -2.55 4.68 7.59
N GLY A 164 -2.85 5.91 7.16
CA GLY A 164 -1.84 6.98 7.06
C GLY A 164 -1.24 7.37 8.42
N VAL A 165 -2.05 7.40 9.48
CA VAL A 165 -1.58 7.62 10.86
C VAL A 165 -0.68 6.47 11.33
N ARG A 166 -1.10 5.22 11.11
CA ARG A 166 -0.29 4.03 11.46
C ARG A 166 1.05 4.03 10.75
N GLU A 167 1.06 4.36 9.46
CA GLU A 167 2.30 4.45 8.68
C GLU A 167 3.22 5.53 9.25
N ALA A 168 2.71 6.74 9.52
CA ALA A 168 3.52 7.81 10.09
C ALA A 168 4.12 7.43 11.46
N GLN A 169 3.32 6.83 12.35
CA GLN A 169 3.76 6.33 13.66
C GLN A 169 4.82 5.23 13.53
N ALA A 170 4.62 4.29 12.59
CA ALA A 170 5.58 3.23 12.34
C ALA A 170 6.90 3.80 11.81
N LEU A 171 6.86 4.69 10.81
CA LEU A 171 8.08 5.31 10.25
C LEU A 171 8.87 6.10 11.30
N GLN A 172 8.17 6.80 12.22
CA GLN A 172 8.81 7.49 13.34
C GLN A 172 9.46 6.49 14.31
N ALA A 173 8.73 5.46 14.74
CA ALA A 173 9.25 4.44 15.65
C ALA A 173 10.45 3.70 15.06
N MET A 174 10.41 3.36 13.77
CA MET A 174 11.44 2.59 13.09
C MET A 174 12.73 3.38 12.82
N ARG A 175 12.70 4.71 12.93
CA ARG A 175 13.86 5.57 12.63
C ARG A 175 15.06 5.30 13.55
N GLU A 176 14.83 4.89 14.80
CA GLU A 176 15.89 4.80 15.82
C GLU A 176 16.36 3.38 16.14
N VAL A 177 15.55 2.36 15.82
CA VAL A 177 15.74 0.98 16.34
C VAL A 177 16.08 -0.05 15.27
N SER A 178 16.19 0.33 14.00
CA SER A 178 16.15 -0.67 12.93
C SER A 178 17.42 -0.82 12.11
N ARG A 179 17.77 -2.09 11.86
CA ARG A 179 18.76 -2.50 10.85
C ARG A 179 18.22 -2.40 9.42
N VAL A 180 16.93 -2.09 9.26
CA VAL A 180 16.29 -1.82 7.97
C VAL A 180 16.16 -0.32 7.76
N ARG A 181 16.16 0.13 6.52
CA ARG A 181 15.96 1.54 6.17
C ARG A 181 14.50 1.76 5.81
N VAL A 182 13.83 2.63 6.56
CA VAL A 182 12.47 3.06 6.24
C VAL A 182 12.47 4.43 5.53
N PRO A 183 11.49 4.72 4.66
CA PRO A 183 11.33 6.05 4.09
C PRO A 183 11.22 7.11 5.19
N ARG A 184 12.01 8.19 5.09
CA ARG A 184 11.89 9.30 6.02
C ARG A 184 10.53 9.97 5.82
N LEU A 185 9.77 10.15 6.91
CA LEU A 185 8.57 10.96 6.91
C LEU A 185 8.95 12.43 6.66
N LEU A 186 8.46 13.01 5.57
CA LEU A 186 8.69 14.41 5.18
C LEU A 186 7.60 15.34 5.72
N HIS A 187 6.35 14.87 5.68
CA HIS A 187 5.21 15.61 6.16
C HIS A 187 4.09 14.64 6.54
N GLU A 188 3.38 14.98 7.61
CA GLU A 188 2.09 14.40 7.97
C GLU A 188 1.14 15.57 8.29
N GLY A 189 -0.07 15.55 7.74
CA GLY A 189 -1.02 16.64 7.96
C GLY A 189 -2.40 16.36 7.39
N GLU A 190 -3.32 17.29 7.64
CA GLU A 190 -4.64 17.27 7.00
C GLU A 190 -4.76 18.42 6.01
N TRP A 191 -5.37 18.15 4.85
CA TRP A 191 -5.66 19.14 3.84
C TRP A 191 -7.00 18.83 3.17
N ARG A 192 -7.97 19.75 3.28
CA ARG A 192 -9.32 19.62 2.70
C ARG A 192 -9.99 18.26 3.01
N GLY A 193 -9.88 17.80 4.26
CA GLY A 193 -10.44 16.52 4.71
C GLY A 193 -9.59 15.29 4.38
N LEU A 194 -8.57 15.42 3.53
CA LEU A 194 -7.60 14.36 3.25
C LEU A 194 -6.53 14.31 4.35
N ARG A 195 -6.18 13.12 4.79
CA ARG A 195 -4.95 12.86 5.56
C ARG A 195 -3.81 12.67 4.56
N LEU A 196 -2.75 13.46 4.69
CA LEU A 196 -1.56 13.37 3.86
C LEU A 196 -0.44 12.70 4.65
N THR A 197 0.10 11.61 4.10
CA THR A 197 1.35 11.00 4.59
C THR A 197 2.38 11.09 3.46
N VAL A 198 3.43 11.87 3.67
CA VAL A 198 4.43 12.19 2.65
C VAL A 198 5.79 11.66 3.07
N THR A 199 6.39 10.81 2.23
CA THR A 199 7.66 10.14 2.52
C THR A 199 8.74 10.46 1.50
N ALA A 200 9.98 10.35 1.92
CA ALA A 200 11.13 10.50 1.05
C ALA A 200 11.19 9.36 0.02
N PRO A 201 11.71 9.63 -1.20
CA PRO A 201 11.95 8.60 -2.18
C PRO A 201 12.98 7.58 -1.67
N LEU A 202 12.89 6.35 -2.21
CA LEU A 202 13.91 5.34 -2.01
C LEU A 202 15.23 5.76 -2.69
N PRO A 203 16.39 5.21 -2.28
CA PRO A 203 17.63 5.45 -2.99
C PRO A 203 17.54 5.06 -4.47
N PRO A 204 18.16 5.81 -5.40
CA PRO A 204 18.03 5.55 -6.84
C PRO A 204 18.51 4.17 -7.30
N ALA A 205 19.46 3.58 -6.58
CA ALA A 205 20.13 2.32 -6.93
C ALA A 205 19.47 1.07 -6.32
N VAL A 206 18.28 1.20 -5.71
CA VAL A 206 17.57 0.07 -5.11
C VAL A 206 17.23 -1.01 -6.14
N ARG A 207 17.29 -2.27 -5.72
CA ARG A 207 17.01 -3.45 -6.54
C ARG A 207 16.03 -4.36 -5.84
N ALA A 208 15.11 -4.96 -6.58
CA ALA A 208 14.17 -5.92 -6.02
C ALA A 208 14.92 -7.09 -5.40
N HIS A 209 14.40 -7.59 -4.28
CA HIS A 209 14.78 -8.89 -3.77
C HIS A 209 14.18 -9.97 -4.67
N ARG A 210 15.03 -10.87 -5.21
CA ARG A 210 14.62 -11.84 -6.23
C ARG A 210 14.49 -13.28 -5.73
N ASP A 211 15.07 -13.58 -4.58
CA ASP A 211 14.93 -14.90 -3.97
C ASP A 211 13.61 -14.97 -3.22
N HIS A 212 12.55 -15.37 -3.91
CA HIS A 212 11.23 -15.49 -3.28
C HIS A 212 11.14 -16.67 -2.29
N GLY A 213 12.10 -17.61 -2.33
CA GLY A 213 12.15 -18.75 -1.41
C GLY A 213 12.66 -18.38 -0.03
N THR A 214 13.52 -17.37 0.06
CA THR A 214 14.16 -16.93 1.31
C THR A 214 13.75 -15.51 1.67
N PRO A 215 12.82 -15.30 2.62
CA PRO A 215 12.48 -13.96 3.08
C PRO A 215 13.72 -13.25 3.65
N PRO A 216 13.90 -11.94 3.41
CA PRO A 216 14.95 -11.19 4.11
C PRO A 216 14.75 -11.23 5.64
N PRO A 217 15.82 -11.03 6.41
CA PRO A 217 15.74 -11.03 7.87
C PRO A 217 14.76 -9.97 8.41
N VAL A 218 13.78 -10.43 9.19
CA VAL A 218 12.85 -9.60 9.95
C VAL A 218 13.50 -9.27 11.30
N ALA A 219 14.50 -8.40 11.30
CA ALA A 219 15.35 -8.14 12.48
C ALA A 219 15.33 -6.67 12.92
N PHE A 220 14.20 -6.01 12.75
CA PHE A 220 14.08 -4.56 12.99
C PHE A 220 13.49 -4.19 14.35
N ASP A 221 13.15 -5.19 15.18
CA ASP A 221 12.46 -5.01 16.46
C ASP A 221 13.04 -5.87 17.59
N ARG A 222 14.23 -6.46 17.43
CA ARG A 222 14.76 -7.50 18.34
C ARG A 222 14.73 -7.09 19.81
N ASP A 223 15.05 -5.83 20.09
CA ASP A 223 15.15 -5.30 21.46
C ASP A 223 13.79 -4.89 22.04
N LEU A 224 12.71 -4.95 21.25
CA LEU A 224 11.34 -4.63 21.64
C LEU A 224 10.47 -5.88 21.84
N ARG A 225 11.10 -7.06 21.92
CA ARG A 225 10.38 -8.33 22.05
C ARG A 225 10.11 -8.66 23.50
N SER A 226 8.94 -9.24 23.74
CA SER A 226 8.53 -9.77 25.04
C SER A 226 8.01 -11.19 24.88
N VAL A 227 8.35 -12.08 25.82
CA VAL A 227 7.81 -13.45 25.87
C VAL A 227 6.62 -13.46 26.82
N SER A 228 5.49 -14.03 26.39
CA SER A 228 4.28 -14.15 27.21
C SER A 228 3.46 -15.34 26.78
N ALA A 229 2.66 -15.90 27.71
CA ALA A 229 1.52 -16.74 27.35
C ALA A 229 0.52 -15.92 26.52
N LEU A 230 -0.10 -16.55 25.53
CA LEU A 230 -1.05 -15.92 24.60
C LEU A 230 -2.19 -15.24 25.36
N SER A 231 -2.81 -15.95 26.30
CA SER A 231 -3.95 -15.52 27.11
C SER A 231 -3.68 -14.24 27.91
N ALA A 232 -2.43 -14.02 28.31
CA ALA A 232 -2.01 -12.86 29.09
C ALA A 232 -1.76 -11.59 28.24
N THR A 233 -1.85 -11.69 26.91
CA THR A 233 -1.47 -10.56 26.03
C THR A 233 -2.65 -9.61 25.70
N PRO A 234 -2.39 -8.30 25.59
CA PRO A 234 -3.37 -7.35 25.05
C PRO A 234 -3.80 -7.67 23.61
N TYR A 235 -2.90 -8.28 22.83
CA TYR A 235 -3.18 -8.76 21.48
C TYR A 235 -4.33 -9.78 21.50
N TRP A 236 -4.23 -10.79 22.36
CA TRP A 236 -5.24 -11.83 22.44
C TRP A 236 -6.59 -11.31 22.93
N ALA A 237 -6.58 -10.44 23.95
CA ALA A 237 -7.80 -9.75 24.39
C ALA A 237 -8.45 -8.92 23.26
N GLY A 238 -7.62 -8.34 22.37
CA GLY A 238 -8.07 -7.65 21.16
C GLY A 238 -8.76 -8.59 20.17
N VAL A 239 -8.12 -9.71 19.83
CA VAL A 239 -8.65 -10.76 18.93
C VAL A 239 -10.01 -11.26 19.45
N ARG A 240 -10.10 -11.62 20.73
CA ARG A 240 -11.34 -12.09 21.38
C ARG A 240 -12.48 -11.08 21.26
N ARG A 241 -12.19 -9.81 21.56
CA ARG A 241 -13.18 -8.72 21.49
C ARG A 241 -13.65 -8.49 20.06
N GLU A 242 -12.75 -8.57 19.09
CA GLU A 242 -13.10 -8.40 17.69
C GLU A 242 -14.04 -9.51 17.21
N ILE A 243 -13.71 -10.78 17.49
CA ILE A 243 -14.55 -11.94 17.15
C ILE A 243 -15.93 -11.82 17.80
N ALA A 244 -16.00 -11.45 19.08
CA ALA A 244 -17.25 -11.29 19.80
C ALA A 244 -18.14 -10.14 19.25
N GLY A 245 -17.56 -9.16 18.56
CA GLY A 245 -18.28 -8.04 17.96
C GLY A 245 -18.65 -8.23 16.49
N MET A 246 -18.64 -9.47 15.99
CA MET A 246 -18.94 -9.83 14.59
C MET A 246 -20.42 -10.21 14.39
N ASP A 247 -21.33 -9.36 14.90
CA ASP A 247 -22.79 -9.63 14.88
C ASP A 247 -23.36 -9.74 13.46
N ASP A 248 -22.70 -9.12 12.47
CA ASP A 248 -23.12 -9.12 11.08
C ASP A 248 -22.71 -10.37 10.29
N GLU A 249 -21.88 -11.24 10.86
CA GLU A 249 -21.34 -12.45 10.21
C GLU A 249 -21.25 -13.63 11.19
N PRO A 250 -22.38 -14.09 11.78
CA PRO A 250 -22.38 -15.03 12.91
C PRO A 250 -21.76 -16.40 12.57
N ALA A 251 -21.96 -16.91 11.36
CA ALA A 251 -21.37 -18.19 10.94
C ALA A 251 -19.85 -18.11 10.84
N PHE A 252 -19.32 -17.02 10.27
CA PHE A 252 -17.88 -16.80 10.19
C PHE A 252 -17.29 -16.55 11.57
N ALA A 253 -17.96 -15.75 12.41
CA ALA A 253 -17.58 -15.50 13.80
C ALA A 253 -17.46 -16.80 14.61
N ALA A 254 -18.41 -17.74 14.44
CA ALA A 254 -18.38 -19.04 15.11
C ALA A 254 -17.14 -19.87 14.76
N VAL A 255 -16.74 -19.89 13.47
CA VAL A 255 -15.50 -20.56 13.02
C VAL A 255 -14.27 -19.95 13.69
N LEU A 256 -14.19 -18.62 13.74
CA LEU A 256 -13.06 -17.94 14.38
C LEU A 256 -13.05 -18.14 15.89
N ALA A 257 -14.22 -18.13 16.53
CA ALA A 257 -14.38 -18.34 17.97
C ALA A 257 -13.96 -19.75 18.40
N ASP A 258 -14.29 -20.77 17.61
CA ASP A 258 -13.86 -22.14 17.86
C ASP A 258 -12.33 -22.30 17.77
N LEU A 259 -11.71 -21.77 16.71
CA LEU A 259 -10.24 -21.76 16.61
C LEU A 259 -9.61 -20.96 17.76
N ALA A 260 -10.20 -19.82 18.12
CA ALA A 260 -9.71 -19.02 19.23
C ALA A 260 -9.77 -19.81 20.55
N GLY A 261 -10.86 -20.53 20.82
CA GLY A 261 -10.98 -21.38 22.00
C GLY A 261 -9.90 -22.48 22.04
N ARG A 262 -9.58 -23.11 20.90
CA ARG A 262 -8.50 -24.10 20.81
C ARG A 262 -7.12 -23.50 21.11
N LEU A 263 -6.83 -22.32 20.56
CA LEU A 263 -5.57 -21.61 20.80
C LEU A 263 -5.43 -21.13 22.25
N GLU A 264 -6.53 -20.66 22.84
CA GLU A 264 -6.59 -20.22 24.24
C GLU A 264 -6.41 -21.39 25.22
N ASN A 265 -7.00 -22.55 24.93
CA ASN A 265 -6.80 -23.74 25.76
C ASN A 265 -5.36 -24.28 25.67
N ALA A 266 -4.71 -24.16 24.52
CA ALA A 266 -3.31 -24.54 24.36
C ALA A 266 -2.35 -23.52 25.01
N ASP A 267 -2.78 -22.27 25.12
CA ASP A 267 -2.07 -21.11 25.70
C ASP A 267 -0.56 -21.07 25.41
N PRO A 268 -0.15 -21.07 24.13
CA PRO A 268 1.26 -21.14 23.78
C PRO A 268 2.02 -19.91 24.33
N VAL A 269 3.24 -20.16 24.81
CA VAL A 269 4.18 -19.11 25.21
C VAL A 269 4.94 -18.67 23.96
N LEU A 270 4.72 -17.43 23.52
CA LEU A 270 5.25 -16.89 22.27
C LEU A 270 6.07 -15.64 22.52
N GLU A 271 6.96 -15.33 21.58
CA GLU A 271 7.54 -14.00 21.46
C GLU A 271 6.53 -13.04 20.80
N PHE A 272 6.42 -11.83 21.33
CA PHE A 272 5.61 -10.75 20.79
C PHE A 272 6.50 -9.57 20.49
N GLY A 273 6.28 -8.92 19.34
CA GLY A 273 7.10 -7.83 18.86
C GLY A 273 6.35 -6.93 17.89
N ARG A 274 7.08 -6.24 17.02
CA ARG A 274 6.52 -5.45 15.93
C ARG A 274 6.61 -6.23 14.63
N TRP A 275 5.51 -6.29 13.90
CA TRP A 275 5.53 -6.70 12.50
C TRP A 275 5.37 -5.51 11.56
N HIS A 276 5.81 -5.69 10.32
CA HIS A 276 5.48 -4.83 9.19
C HIS A 276 4.00 -4.95 8.83
N GLY A 277 3.48 -6.18 8.84
CA GLY A 277 2.07 -6.46 8.56
C GLY A 277 1.74 -6.57 7.07
N ASP A 278 2.70 -6.30 6.19
CA ASP A 278 2.65 -6.58 4.74
C ASP A 278 4.06 -6.88 4.22
N TRP A 279 4.78 -7.80 4.88
CA TRP A 279 6.16 -8.14 4.54
C TRP A 279 6.22 -9.05 3.31
N VAL A 280 6.44 -8.44 2.14
CA VAL A 280 6.27 -9.07 0.83
C VAL A 280 7.31 -8.57 -0.18
N PRO A 281 7.59 -9.33 -1.26
CA PRO A 281 8.66 -8.98 -2.21
C PRO A 281 8.53 -7.59 -2.85
N TRP A 282 7.29 -7.10 -3.02
CA TRP A 282 7.02 -5.81 -3.65
C TRP A 282 7.07 -4.63 -2.68
N ASN A 283 7.32 -4.85 -1.38
CA ASN A 283 7.49 -3.80 -0.36
C ASN A 283 8.91 -3.68 0.16
N ILE A 284 9.85 -4.38 -0.48
CA ILE A 284 11.25 -4.43 -0.07
C ILE A 284 12.22 -4.25 -1.25
N ALA A 285 13.39 -3.68 -0.97
CA ALA A 285 14.46 -3.57 -1.93
C ALA A 285 15.83 -3.46 -1.25
N TRP A 286 16.88 -3.81 -1.98
CA TRP A 286 18.25 -3.71 -1.53
C TRP A 286 18.97 -2.53 -2.17
N ASN A 287 19.70 -1.76 -1.36
CA ASN A 287 20.68 -0.77 -1.82
C ASN A 287 22.06 -1.18 -1.28
N GLY A 288 22.82 -1.94 -2.07
CA GLY A 288 23.99 -2.65 -1.54
C GLY A 288 23.55 -3.62 -0.42
N PRO A 289 24.16 -3.57 0.78
CA PRO A 289 23.77 -4.42 1.90
C PRO A 289 22.57 -3.88 2.71
N GLU A 290 22.06 -2.68 2.41
CA GLU A 290 20.97 -2.08 3.17
C GLU A 290 19.60 -2.56 2.63
N LEU A 291 18.78 -3.13 3.51
CA LEU A 291 17.40 -3.49 3.22
C LEU A 291 16.50 -2.28 3.43
N HIS A 292 15.84 -1.82 2.37
CA HIS A 292 14.83 -0.77 2.40
C HIS A 292 13.43 -1.38 2.41
N VAL A 293 12.56 -0.90 3.30
CA VAL A 293 11.20 -1.43 3.50
C VAL A 293 10.22 -0.27 3.57
N TRP A 294 9.14 -0.33 2.79
CA TRP A 294 8.09 0.68 2.75
C TRP A 294 6.71 0.05 2.89
N ASP A 295 5.68 0.89 3.00
CA ASP A 295 4.28 0.46 3.16
C ASP A 295 3.93 -0.05 4.57
N TRP A 296 4.33 0.70 5.59
CA TRP A 296 4.18 0.36 7.01
C TRP A 296 2.77 0.57 7.60
N GLU A 297 1.77 0.77 6.74
CA GLU A 297 0.39 1.11 7.11
C GLU A 297 -0.36 0.01 7.89
N HIS A 298 0.15 -1.22 7.80
CA HIS A 298 -0.35 -2.38 8.53
C HIS A 298 0.48 -2.76 9.76
N SER A 299 1.50 -1.96 10.09
CA SER A 299 2.38 -2.26 11.22
C SER A 299 1.64 -2.13 12.55
N ALA A 300 1.97 -3.02 13.48
CA ALA A 300 1.49 -3.04 14.84
C ALA A 300 2.58 -3.57 15.78
N LEU A 301 2.51 -3.16 17.05
CA LEU A 301 3.35 -3.65 18.14
C LEU A 301 2.57 -4.67 18.99
N GLY A 302 3.27 -5.57 19.65
CA GLY A 302 2.68 -6.57 20.55
C GLY A 302 1.99 -7.70 19.81
N VAL A 303 2.38 -7.98 18.56
CA VAL A 303 1.85 -9.09 17.76
C VAL A 303 2.80 -10.28 17.82
N PRO A 304 2.33 -11.53 17.62
CA PRO A 304 3.20 -12.69 17.60
C PRO A 304 4.36 -12.52 16.61
N TYR A 305 5.58 -12.66 17.13
CA TYR A 305 6.79 -12.54 16.34
C TYR A 305 6.87 -13.70 15.34
N GLY A 306 7.31 -13.39 14.11
CA GLY A 306 7.35 -14.36 13.00
C GLY A 306 6.18 -14.26 12.03
N PHE A 307 5.12 -13.49 12.34
CA PHE A 307 4.02 -13.26 11.40
C PHE A 307 4.49 -12.74 10.03
N ASP A 308 5.47 -11.83 9.97
CA ASP A 308 6.00 -11.33 8.69
C ASP A 308 6.63 -12.43 7.83
N ARG A 309 7.29 -13.41 8.46
CA ARG A 309 7.84 -14.58 7.75
C ARG A 309 6.71 -15.43 7.18
N LEU A 310 5.67 -15.70 7.97
CA LEU A 310 4.51 -16.46 7.49
C LEU A 310 3.77 -15.71 6.39
N HIS A 311 3.65 -14.39 6.54
CA HIS A 311 3.03 -13.50 5.56
C HIS A 311 3.76 -13.54 4.22
N TRP A 312 5.09 -13.52 4.24
CA TRP A 312 5.90 -13.68 3.04
C TRP A 312 5.53 -14.95 2.26
N HIS A 313 5.56 -16.12 2.91
CA HIS A 313 5.29 -17.38 2.24
C HIS A 313 3.83 -17.48 1.76
N PHE A 314 2.87 -16.97 2.54
CA PHE A 314 1.47 -16.91 2.16
C PHE A 314 1.27 -16.05 0.89
N GLN A 315 1.82 -14.84 0.88
CA GLN A 315 1.67 -13.87 -0.21
C GLN A 315 2.43 -14.27 -1.47
N VAL A 316 3.62 -14.85 -1.32
CA VAL A 316 4.39 -15.40 -2.44
C VAL A 316 3.60 -16.54 -3.10
N ALA A 317 3.01 -17.45 -2.33
CA ALA A 317 2.19 -18.52 -2.87
C ALA A 317 0.89 -18.00 -3.51
N LEU A 318 0.08 -17.24 -2.76
CA LEU A 318 -1.26 -16.83 -3.17
C LEU A 318 -1.25 -15.77 -4.28
N VAL A 319 -0.46 -14.71 -4.13
CA VAL A 319 -0.52 -13.53 -5.01
C VAL A 319 0.51 -13.63 -6.13
N LEU A 320 1.77 -13.88 -5.78
CA LEU A 320 2.85 -13.86 -6.76
C LEU A 320 2.85 -15.09 -7.66
N HIS A 321 2.64 -16.28 -7.08
CA HIS A 321 2.58 -17.54 -7.83
C HIS A 321 1.15 -18.00 -8.16
N ARG A 322 0.12 -17.27 -7.69
CA ARG A 322 -1.30 -17.58 -7.96
C ARG A 322 -1.67 -19.04 -7.63
N ARG A 323 -1.09 -19.58 -6.57
CA ARG A 323 -1.41 -20.91 -6.06
C ARG A 323 -2.80 -20.91 -5.42
N PRO A 324 -3.50 -22.06 -5.40
CA PRO A 324 -4.74 -22.22 -4.64
C PRO A 324 -4.54 -21.81 -3.17
N LEU A 325 -5.58 -21.23 -2.56
CA LEU A 325 -5.55 -20.76 -1.16
C LEU A 325 -5.06 -21.85 -0.19
N ARG A 326 -5.48 -23.11 -0.39
CA ARG A 326 -5.06 -24.25 0.42
C ARG A 326 -3.55 -24.49 0.39
N GLU A 327 -2.92 -24.36 -0.79
CA GLU A 327 -1.45 -24.47 -0.92
C GLU A 327 -0.73 -23.28 -0.24
N ALA A 328 -1.32 -22.08 -0.29
CA ALA A 328 -0.79 -20.92 0.43
C ALA A 328 -0.86 -21.11 1.95
N CYS A 329 -1.96 -21.66 2.47
CA CYS A 329 -2.07 -22.05 3.88
C CYS A 329 -1.03 -23.11 4.25
N GLN A 330 -0.81 -24.14 3.42
CA GLN A 330 0.24 -25.13 3.67
C GLN A 330 1.64 -24.51 3.70
N ALA A 331 1.90 -23.50 2.85
CA ALA A 331 3.18 -22.78 2.87
C ALA A 331 3.41 -22.06 4.20
N VAL A 332 2.34 -21.57 4.86
CA VAL A 332 2.41 -21.01 6.21
C VAL A 332 2.80 -22.08 7.22
N PHE A 333 2.14 -23.23 7.22
CA PHE A 333 2.48 -24.33 8.15
C PHE A 333 3.92 -24.83 7.96
N ARG A 334 4.39 -24.98 6.71
CA ARG A 334 5.78 -25.38 6.44
C ARG A 334 6.81 -24.35 6.91
N ALA A 335 6.44 -23.08 6.95
CA ALA A 335 7.33 -21.99 7.37
C ALA A 335 7.28 -21.70 8.88
N ALA A 336 6.25 -22.17 9.58
CA ALA A 336 6.05 -21.90 10.98
C ALA A 336 6.97 -22.77 11.86
N PRO A 337 7.59 -22.20 12.90
CA PRO A 337 8.38 -22.96 13.86
C PRO A 337 7.50 -23.91 14.68
N GLU A 338 6.23 -23.56 14.87
CA GLU A 338 5.23 -24.37 15.56
C GLU A 338 3.83 -24.12 14.97
N PRO A 339 2.92 -25.11 15.05
CA PRO A 339 1.57 -24.99 14.48
C PRO A 339 0.73 -23.85 15.06
N ALA A 340 0.92 -23.51 16.35
CA ALA A 340 0.15 -22.45 16.99
C ALA A 340 0.36 -21.08 16.32
N LEU A 341 1.60 -20.76 15.93
CA LEU A 341 1.92 -19.51 15.24
C LEU A 341 1.28 -19.45 13.84
N ALA A 342 1.25 -20.58 13.13
CA ALA A 342 0.58 -20.69 11.83
C ALA A 342 -0.92 -20.40 11.96
N TRP A 343 -1.58 -21.02 12.95
CA TRP A 343 -2.99 -20.80 13.20
C TRP A 343 -3.32 -19.37 13.61
N LEU A 344 -2.52 -18.78 14.50
CA LEU A 344 -2.65 -17.37 14.88
C LEU A 344 -2.52 -16.43 13.68
N TYR A 345 -1.58 -16.70 12.78
CA TYR A 345 -1.42 -15.92 11.55
C TYR A 345 -2.65 -16.05 10.63
N LEU A 346 -3.15 -17.26 10.41
CA LEU A 346 -4.34 -17.48 9.56
C LEU A 346 -5.59 -16.85 10.18
N LEU A 347 -5.72 -16.86 11.51
CA LEU A 347 -6.76 -16.14 12.23
C LEU A 347 -6.66 -14.62 12.01
N GLU A 348 -5.46 -14.04 12.08
CA GLU A 348 -5.25 -12.62 11.76
C GLU A 348 -5.59 -12.30 10.29
N MET A 349 -5.30 -13.20 9.33
CA MET A 349 -5.71 -13.01 7.93
C MET A 349 -7.24 -13.05 7.74
N ALA A 350 -7.92 -13.92 8.48
CA ALA A 350 -9.38 -13.99 8.51
C ALA A 350 -9.99 -12.70 9.08
N LEU A 351 -9.50 -12.24 10.24
CA LEU A 351 -9.92 -10.98 10.85
C LEU A 351 -9.64 -9.79 9.94
N ARG A 352 -8.45 -9.72 9.34
CA ARG A 352 -8.12 -8.66 8.38
C ARG A 352 -9.11 -8.64 7.22
N THR A 353 -9.46 -9.79 6.66
CA THR A 353 -10.42 -9.88 5.56
C THR A 353 -11.81 -9.40 5.98
N TYR A 354 -12.24 -9.70 7.21
CA TYR A 354 -13.48 -9.17 7.77
C TYR A 354 -13.44 -7.66 8.02
N ARG A 355 -12.33 -7.11 8.54
CA ARG A 355 -12.13 -5.66 8.70
C ARG A 355 -12.33 -4.95 7.36
N LEU A 356 -11.78 -5.50 6.27
CA LEU A 356 -11.96 -4.95 4.92
C LEU A 356 -13.43 -4.97 4.50
N LYS A 357 -14.13 -6.10 4.68
CA LYS A 357 -15.57 -6.21 4.39
C LYS A 357 -16.37 -5.14 5.13
N ARG A 358 -16.13 -4.95 6.43
CA ARG A 358 -16.83 -3.92 7.24
C ARG A 358 -16.57 -2.50 6.76
N GLU A 359 -15.41 -2.24 6.19
CA GLU A 359 -15.05 -0.94 5.61
C GLU A 359 -15.66 -0.73 4.21
N GLY A 360 -16.47 -1.68 3.73
CA GLY A 360 -17.25 -1.58 2.51
C GLY A 360 -16.56 -2.16 1.28
N THR A 361 -15.44 -2.90 1.44
CA THR A 361 -14.68 -3.42 0.28
C THR A 361 -15.32 -4.67 -0.30
N GLY A 362 -16.31 -5.22 0.42
CA GLY A 362 -16.74 -6.60 0.25
C GLY A 362 -15.66 -7.58 0.70
N TRP A 363 -15.96 -8.87 0.56
CA TRP A 363 -15.04 -9.95 0.84
C TRP A 363 -13.92 -10.02 -0.20
N ASN A 364 -12.69 -10.33 0.23
CA ASN A 364 -11.62 -10.67 -0.71
C ASN A 364 -11.89 -12.09 -1.27
N PRO A 365 -12.25 -12.24 -2.55
CA PRO A 365 -12.65 -13.54 -3.10
C PRO A 365 -11.48 -14.54 -3.19
N ALA A 366 -10.23 -14.08 -3.10
CA ALA A 366 -9.06 -14.97 -3.05
C ALA A 366 -8.88 -15.62 -1.66
N ILE A 367 -9.55 -15.10 -0.62
CA ILE A 367 -9.41 -15.55 0.77
C ILE A 367 -10.74 -16.07 1.31
N HIS A 368 -11.85 -15.37 1.08
CA HIS A 368 -13.18 -15.76 1.57
C HIS A 368 -14.05 -16.31 0.43
N PRO A 369 -14.80 -17.41 0.63
CA PRO A 369 -15.01 -18.12 1.90
C PRO A 369 -13.93 -19.17 2.23
N GLY A 370 -13.04 -19.50 1.29
CA GLY A 370 -12.14 -20.68 1.42
C GLY A 370 -11.25 -20.70 2.67
N LEU A 371 -10.87 -19.55 3.25
CA LEU A 371 -10.12 -19.51 4.49
C LEU A 371 -10.98 -20.01 5.66
N ALA A 372 -12.26 -19.66 5.72
CA ALA A 372 -13.18 -20.16 6.74
C ALA A 372 -13.27 -21.69 6.71
N GLU A 373 -13.30 -22.28 5.51
CA GLU A 373 -13.29 -23.75 5.32
C GLU A 373 -11.99 -24.36 5.87
N VAL A 374 -10.84 -23.79 5.52
CA VAL A 374 -9.52 -24.23 6.02
C VAL A 374 -9.44 -24.18 7.56
N LEU A 375 -10.01 -23.13 8.17
CA LEU A 375 -10.04 -22.99 9.63
C LEU A 375 -11.00 -24.00 10.30
N SER A 376 -12.14 -24.29 9.65
CA SER A 376 -13.17 -25.20 10.17
C SER A 376 -12.74 -26.66 10.13
N GLU A 377 -12.01 -27.07 9.09
CA GLU A 377 -11.51 -28.44 8.92
C GLU A 377 -10.43 -28.84 9.94
N GLY A 378 -9.93 -27.90 10.75
CA GLY A 378 -8.88 -28.17 11.74
C GLY A 378 -7.49 -28.44 11.15
N GLY A 379 -7.30 -28.17 9.86
CA GLY A 379 -6.03 -28.32 9.17
C GLY A 379 -6.19 -28.85 7.77
N VAL A 380 -5.50 -28.19 6.82
CA VAL A 380 -5.16 -28.81 5.54
C VAL A 380 -4.37 -30.07 5.86
N GLY A 381 -4.85 -31.25 5.43
CA GLY A 381 -4.22 -32.53 5.70
C GLY A 381 -2.70 -32.41 5.68
N VAL A 382 -2.08 -32.58 6.85
CA VAL A 382 -0.63 -32.74 6.99
C VAL A 382 -0.32 -34.18 6.55
N GLY A 383 -0.58 -34.45 5.28
CA GLY A 383 -0.14 -35.64 4.57
C GLY A 383 1.07 -35.25 3.74
N ALA A 384 2.17 -35.96 3.95
CA ALA A 384 3.42 -35.86 3.21
C ALA A 384 3.22 -35.94 1.69
#